data_AF-A0A229TKP1-F1
#
_entry.id   AF-A0A229TKP1-F1
#
_cell.length_a   1.000
_cell.length_b   1.000
_cell.length_c   1.000
_cell.angle_alpha   90.00
_cell.angle_beta   90.00
_cell.angle_gamma   90.00
#
_symmetry.space_group_name_H-M   'P 1'
#
loop_
_entity.id
_entity.type
_entity.pdbx_description
1 polymer ?
#
loop_
_entity_poly.entity_id
_entity_poly.type
_entity_poly.pdbx_seq_one_letter_code
_entity_poly.pdbx_strand_id
1 'polypeptide(L)'
;MGNVVHAEPTGVMALVRLRRGVAGERDRVCHLVPIPETGPIPEVLVARCGAPIACGSAELLERICGMPCEACLARAARDRRLAC
;
A
#
# COMPACT_ATOMS: atom_id res chain seq x y z
N MET A 1 -9.06 -25.32 -6.84
CA MET A 1 -9.78 -24.04 -6.71
C MET A 1 -9.43 -23.45 -5.35
N GLY A 2 -8.46 -22.54 -5.31
CA GLY A 2 -8.01 -21.94 -4.04
C GLY A 2 -8.96 -20.83 -3.61
N ASN A 3 -9.64 -21.07 -2.50
CA ASN A 3 -10.41 -20.10 -1.74
C ASN A 3 -9.48 -18.97 -1.29
N VAL A 4 -9.62 -17.81 -1.95
CA VAL A 4 -8.97 -16.57 -1.54
C VAL A 4 -9.64 -16.15 -0.24
N VAL A 5 -8.95 -16.37 0.87
CA VAL A 5 -9.31 -15.76 2.15
C VAL A 5 -9.05 -14.27 1.98
N HIS A 6 -10.11 -13.52 1.71
CA HIS A 6 -10.08 -12.07 1.86
C HIS A 6 -9.99 -11.81 3.35
N ALA A 7 -8.77 -11.62 3.86
CA ALA A 7 -8.60 -10.99 5.15
C ALA A 7 -9.15 -9.56 5.00
N GLU A 8 -10.35 -9.33 5.53
CA GLU A 8 -10.90 -7.99 5.74
C GLU A 8 -9.79 -7.16 6.41
N PRO A 9 -9.25 -6.11 5.77
CA PRO A 9 -8.18 -5.36 6.39
C PRO A 9 -8.79 -4.54 7.52
N THR A 10 -8.65 -5.01 8.76
CA THR A 10 -8.98 -4.26 9.99
C THR A 10 -7.91 -3.18 10.26
N GLY A 11 -7.55 -2.44 9.20
CA GLY A 11 -6.38 -1.58 9.14
C GLY A 11 -6.63 -0.34 8.30
N VAL A 12 -6.04 0.78 8.72
CA VAL A 12 -6.06 2.02 7.95
C VAL A 12 -5.17 1.90 6.70
N MET A 13 -5.53 2.63 5.65
CA MET A 13 -4.76 2.64 4.40
C MET A 13 -3.81 3.85 4.39
N ALA A 14 -2.52 3.59 4.30
CA ALA A 14 -1.50 4.62 4.08
C ALA A 14 -1.12 4.71 2.60
N LEU A 15 -0.80 5.93 2.18
CA LEU A 15 -0.21 6.21 0.89
C LEU A 15 1.28 6.50 1.08
N VAL A 16 2.16 5.72 0.44
CA VAL A 16 3.61 5.85 0.61
C VAL A 16 4.32 5.91 -0.72
N ARG A 17 5.53 6.47 -0.75
CA ARG A 17 6.43 6.43 -1.90
C ARG A 17 7.85 6.11 -1.45
N LEU A 18 8.57 5.28 -2.20
CA LEU A 18 9.96 4.98 -1.86
C LEU A 18 10.84 6.23 -1.95
N ARG A 19 11.71 6.41 -0.95
CA ARG A 19 12.64 7.54 -0.87
C ARG A 19 13.64 7.46 -2.02
N ARG A 20 14.19 8.62 -2.40
CA ARG A 20 15.30 8.67 -3.36
C ARG A 20 16.48 7.86 -2.83
N GLY A 21 17.13 7.10 -3.70
CA GLY A 21 18.26 6.23 -3.33
C GLY A 21 17.86 4.85 -2.80
N VAL A 22 16.58 4.61 -2.49
CA VAL A 22 16.07 3.28 -2.12
C VAL A 22 15.64 2.47 -3.34
N ALA A 23 15.04 3.15 -4.33
CA ALA A 23 14.58 2.55 -5.57
C ALA A 23 14.90 3.44 -6.77
N GLY A 24 15.00 2.83 -7.96
CA GLY A 24 15.12 3.57 -9.21
C GLY A 24 13.88 4.41 -9.49
N GLU A 25 13.98 5.47 -10.29
CA GLU A 25 12.87 6.42 -10.51
C GLU A 25 11.61 5.74 -11.05
N ARG A 26 11.78 4.69 -11.87
CA ARG A 26 10.67 3.89 -12.40
C ARG A 26 9.81 3.26 -11.30
N ASP A 27 10.41 2.93 -10.17
CA ASP A 27 9.77 2.22 -9.07
C ASP A 27 9.37 3.18 -7.94
N ARG A 28 9.59 4.50 -8.09
CA ARG A 28 9.17 5.56 -7.15
C ARG A 28 7.72 6.01 -7.38
N VAL A 29 6.85 5.03 -7.60
CA VAL A 29 5.39 5.23 -7.65
C VAL A 29 4.79 5.29 -6.24
N CYS A 30 3.56 5.79 -6.13
CA CYS A 30 2.83 5.79 -4.87
C CYS A 30 2.15 4.44 -4.63
N HIS A 31 2.38 3.82 -3.47
CA HIS A 31 1.79 2.57 -3.05
C HIS A 31 0.72 2.79 -1.98
N LEU A 32 -0.31 1.94 -2.02
CA LEU A 32 -1.29 1.82 -0.95
C LEU A 32 -0.88 0.67 -0.04
N VAL A 33 -0.68 0.97 1.24
CA VAL A 33 -0.16 0.03 2.24
C VAL A 33 -1.15 -0.05 3.40
N PRO A 34 -1.71 -1.23 3.68
CA PRO A 34 -2.49 -1.44 4.90
C PRO A 34 -1.56 -1.35 6.12
N ILE A 35 -1.98 -0.60 7.14
CA ILE A 35 -1.29 -0.46 8.43
C ILE A 35 -2.25 -0.93 9.52
N PRO A 36 -1.77 -1.65 10.56
CA PRO A 36 -2.61 -1.98 11.70
C PRO A 36 -3.27 -0.73 12.31
N GLU A 37 -4.57 -0.78 12.58
CA GLU A 37 -5.29 0.28 13.31
C GLU A 37 -4.78 0.44 14.75
N THR A 38 -4.32 -0.65 15.35
CA THR A 38 -3.80 -0.70 16.70
C THR A 38 -2.55 -1.57 16.77
N GLY A 39 -1.70 -1.31 17.77
CA GLY A 39 -0.47 -2.06 18.01
C GLY A 39 0.75 -1.53 17.25
N PRO A 40 1.89 -2.23 17.36
CA PRO A 40 3.13 -1.80 16.73
C PRO A 40 3.07 -1.94 15.20
N ILE A 41 3.70 -0.99 14.50
CA ILE A 41 3.88 -1.07 13.06
C ILE A 41 5.02 -2.08 12.77
N PRO A 42 4.79 -3.10 11.93
CA PRO A 42 5.83 -4.04 11.52
C PRO A 42 6.99 -3.34 10.81
N GLU A 43 8.22 -3.85 10.98
CA GLU A 43 9.42 -3.31 10.31
C GLU A 43 9.34 -3.35 8.78
N VAL A 44 8.56 -4.29 8.24
CA VAL A 44 8.26 -4.40 6.82
C VAL A 44 6.76 -4.53 6.62
N LEU A 45 6.19 -3.59 5.90
CA LEU A 45 4.81 -3.61 5.45
C LEU A 45 4.73 -4.14 4.02
N VAL A 46 3.58 -4.70 3.64
CA VAL A 46 3.36 -5.18 2.26
C VAL A 46 2.31 -4.31 1.60
N ALA A 47 2.69 -3.61 0.54
CA ALA A 47 1.77 -2.84 -0.28
C ALA A 47 0.73 -3.74 -0.95
N ARG A 48 -0.42 -3.18 -1.34
CA ARG A 48 -1.47 -3.96 -2.02
C ARG A 48 -1.02 -4.62 -3.33
N CYS A 49 -0.02 -4.06 -4.00
CA CYS A 49 0.58 -4.67 -5.19
C CYS A 49 1.50 -5.87 -4.87
N GLY A 50 1.79 -6.12 -3.59
CA GLY A 50 2.72 -7.15 -3.11
C GLY A 50 4.13 -6.65 -2.82
N ALA A 51 4.44 -5.38 -3.10
CA ALA A 51 5.77 -4.83 -2.87
C ALA A 51 6.06 -4.72 -1.35
N PRO A 52 7.24 -5.18 -0.88
CA PRO A 52 7.67 -4.96 0.49
C PRO A 52 8.12 -3.51 0.68
N ILE A 53 7.70 -2.89 1.77
CA ILE A 53 8.03 -1.53 2.15
C ILE A 53 8.65 -1.59 3.55
N ALA A 54 9.97 -1.47 3.62
CA ALA A 54 10.66 -1.36 4.89
C ALA A 54 10.37 -0.01 5.56
N CYS A 55 10.13 0.01 6.87
CA CYS A 55 10.02 1.23 7.64
C CYS A 55 11.28 2.11 7.45
N GLY A 56 11.07 3.42 7.27
CA GLY A 56 12.15 4.38 6.99
C GLY A 56 12.58 4.44 5.51
N SER A 57 12.25 3.43 4.69
CA SER A 57 12.59 3.39 3.25
C SER A 57 11.60 4.15 2.36
N ALA A 58 10.44 4.51 2.91
CA ALA A 58 9.38 5.24 2.23
C ALA A 58 9.00 6.52 2.98
N GLU A 59 8.50 7.50 2.23
CA GLU A 59 7.83 8.68 2.77
C GLU A 59 6.32 8.48 2.77
N LEU A 60 5.66 8.97 3.83
CA LEU A 60 4.20 9.02 3.91
C LEU A 60 3.69 10.22 3.12
N LEU A 61 2.62 10.01 2.34
CA LEU A 61 1.99 11.03 1.52
C LEU A 61 0.58 11.31 2.04
N GLU A 62 0.23 12.59 2.18
CA GLU A 62 -1.13 13.02 2.56
C GLU A 62 -2.15 12.84 1.42
N ARG A 63 -1.66 12.86 0.18
CA ARG A 63 -2.46 12.72 -1.05
C ARG A 63 -1.62 12.11 -2.16
N ILE A 64 -2.30 11.56 -3.18
CA ILE A 64 -1.62 11.04 -4.37
C ILE A 64 -0.83 12.16 -5.04
N CYS A 65 0.49 11.95 -5.19
CA CYS A 65 1.41 12.90 -5.80
C CYS A 65 2.47 12.16 -6.63
N GLY A 66 2.51 12.43 -7.93
CA GLY A 66 3.27 11.66 -8.91
C GLY A 66 2.47 10.47 -9.44
N MET A 67 3.15 9.48 -10.02
CA MET A 67 2.47 8.30 -10.57
C MET A 67 2.06 7.33 -9.46
N PRO A 68 0.78 6.94 -9.37
CA PRO A 68 0.36 5.88 -8.47
C PRO A 68 0.70 4.51 -9.05
N CYS A 69 0.92 3.53 -8.18
CA CYS A 69 1.04 2.15 -8.58
C CYS A 69 -0.32 1.65 -9.09
N GLU A 70 -0.40 1.33 -10.38
CA GLU A 70 -1.64 0.90 -11.04
C GLU A 70 -2.26 -0.32 -10.36
N ALA A 71 -1.46 -1.30 -9.95
CA ALA A 71 -1.93 -2.48 -9.24
C ALA A 71 -2.54 -2.14 -7.87
N CYS A 72 -1.97 -1.16 -7.14
CA CYS A 72 -2.55 -0.68 -5.88
C CYS A 72 -3.91 -0.02 -6.13
N LEU A 73 -4.02 0.86 -7.14
CA LEU A 73 -5.28 1.51 -7.48
C LEU A 73 -6.35 0.52 -7.94
N ALA A 74 -6.01 -0.41 -8.83
CA ALA A 74 -6.94 -1.41 -9.33
C ALA A 74 -7.51 -2.29 -8.21
N ARG A 75 -6.68 -2.63 -7.22
CA ARG A 75 -7.13 -3.38 -6.03
C ARG A 75 -8.00 -2.52 -5.12
N ALA A 76 -7.62 -1.27 -4.85
CA ALA A 76 -8.43 -0.37 -4.04
C ALA A 76 -9.81 -0.09 -4.64
N ALA A 77 -9.91 0.00 -5.97
CA ALA A 77 -11.19 0.16 -6.66
C ALA A 77 -12.10 -1.07 -6.53
N ARG A 78 -11.55 -2.28 -6.39
CA ARG A 78 -12.32 -3.51 -6.20
C ARG A 78 -12.93 -3.59 -4.81
N ASP A 79 -12.22 -3.10 -3.79
CA ASP A 79 -12.71 -3.02 -2.41
C ASP A 79 -13.88 -2.04 -2.24
N ARG A 80 -14.03 -1.06 -3.14
CA ARG A 80 -15.18 -0.12 -3.10
C ARG A 80 -16.51 -0.77 -3.48
N ARG A 81 -16.57 -2.07 -3.78
CA ARG A 81 -17.81 -2.79 -4.07
C ARG A 81 -18.42 -3.38 -2.80
N LEU A 82 -19.21 -2.55 -2.11
CA LEU A 82 -20.47 -2.85 -1.38
C LEU A 82 -20.79 -1.65 -0.46
N ALA A 83 -21.15 -0.52 -1.07
CA ALA A 83 -21.88 0.54 -0.41
C ALA A 83 -23.02 0.93 -1.35
N CYS A 84 -24.10 0.15 -1.30
CA CYS A 84 -25.42 0.48 -1.80
C CYS A 84 -26.42 0.14 -0.71
#